data_AF-D5PIF7-F1
#
_entry.id   AF-D5PIF7-F1
#
_cell.length_a   1.000
_cell.length_b   1.000
_cell.length_c   1.000
_cell.angle_alpha   90.00
_cell.angle_beta   90.00
_cell.angle_gamma   90.00
#
_symmetry.space_group_name_H-M   'P 1'
#
loop_
_entity.id
_entity.type
_entity.pdbx_description
1 polymer ?
#
loop_
_entity_poly.entity_id
_entity_poly.type
_entity_poly.pdbx_seq_one_letter_code
_entity_poly.pdbx_strand_id
1 'polypeptide(L)' 'MQRIAASMVAHGWNDGPPPDWHSYGRVLNKDGVVAVMTQDPVSGRGKLQLYGECRNMTNHRLDGPDAGFRIDEQLKGG' A
#
# COMPACT_ATOMS: atom_id res chain seq x y z
N MET A 1 -11.44 4.91 2.82
CA MET A 1 -10.34 4.93 1.81
C MET A 1 -9.85 6.33 1.45
N GLN A 2 -10.70 7.37 1.44
CA GLN A 2 -10.31 8.72 1.00
C GLN A 2 -9.21 9.38 1.86
N ARG A 3 -9.28 9.24 3.20
CA ARG A 3 -8.22 9.73 4.11
C ARG A 3 -6.86 9.06 3.89
N ILE A 4 -6.85 7.75 3.63
CA ILE A 4 -5.62 6.99 3.35
C ILE A 4 -4.99 7.52 2.06
N ALA A 5 -5.78 7.63 0.99
CA ALA A 5 -5.32 8.17 -0.29
C ALA A 5 -4.78 9.60 -0.16
N ALA A 6 -5.50 10.48 0.54
CA ALA A 6 -5.06 11.86 0.77
C ALA A 6 -3.74 11.91 1.56
N SER A 7 -3.59 11.03 2.57
CA SER A 7 -2.35 10.92 3.32
C SER A 7 -1.21 10.44 2.43
N MET A 8 -1.42 9.44 1.58
CA MET A 8 -0.41 8.97 0.62
C MET A 8 0.01 10.08 -0.33
N VAL A 9 -0.95 10.82 -0.90
CA VAL A 9 -0.65 11.98 -1.77
C VAL A 9 0.15 13.04 -1.03
N ALA A 10 -0.23 13.37 0.21
CA ALA A 10 0.53 14.30 1.05
C ALA A 10 1.97 13.82 1.34
N HIS A 11 2.23 12.51 1.26
CA HIS A 11 3.56 11.90 1.41
C HIS A 11 4.24 11.60 0.05
N GLY A 12 3.81 12.28 -1.01
CA GLY A 12 4.47 12.27 -2.32
C GLY A 12 4.10 11.10 -3.21
N TRP A 13 2.95 10.46 -2.98
CA TRP A 13 2.36 9.54 -3.95
C TRP A 13 1.57 10.32 -5.00
N ASN A 14 1.59 9.83 -6.25
CA ASN A 14 0.75 10.33 -7.32
C ASN A 14 -0.62 9.66 -7.27
N ASP A 15 -1.69 10.44 -7.45
CA ASP A 15 -3.05 9.91 -7.58
C ASP A 15 -3.30 9.51 -9.04
N GLY A 16 -3.43 8.21 -9.27
CA GLY A 16 -3.60 7.62 -10.60
C GLY A 16 -2.70 6.41 -10.86
N PRO A 17 -3.04 5.59 -11.85
CA PRO A 17 -2.19 4.51 -12.32
C PRO A 17 -0.97 5.04 -13.12
N PRO A 18 0.18 4.33 -13.11
CA PRO A 18 1.20 4.54 -14.13
C PRO A 18 0.70 4.10 -15.52
N PRO A 19 1.39 4.47 -16.62
CA PRO A 19 1.04 4.00 -17.96
C PRO A 19 0.88 2.47 -18.01
N ASP A 20 -0.07 2.00 -18.82
CA ASP A 20 -0.37 0.59 -19.07
C ASP A 20 -0.91 -0.22 -17.87
N TRP A 21 -1.14 0.42 -16.72
CA TRP A 21 -1.70 -0.24 -15.53
C TRP A 21 -3.23 -0.25 -15.53
N HIS A 22 -3.81 -1.45 -15.66
CA HIS A 22 -5.25 -1.65 -15.70
C HIS A 22 -5.72 -2.46 -14.49
N SER A 23 -6.13 -1.76 -13.42
CA SER A 23 -6.72 -2.39 -12.23
C SER A 23 -8.00 -1.69 -11.80
N TYR A 24 -8.91 -2.45 -11.19
CA TYR A 24 -10.11 -1.89 -10.56
C TYR A 24 -9.80 -1.31 -9.18
N GLY A 25 -10.41 -0.17 -8.85
CA GLY A 25 -10.22 0.55 -7.58
C GLY A 25 -9.45 1.86 -7.75
N ARG A 26 -9.10 2.50 -6.62
CA ARG A 26 -8.27 3.70 -6.65
C ARG A 26 -6.81 3.30 -6.69
N VAL A 27 -6.08 3.83 -7.67
CA VAL A 27 -4.66 3.52 -7.86
C VAL A 27 -3.84 4.74 -7.48
N LEU A 28 -2.76 4.53 -6.73
CA LEU A 28 -1.70 5.51 -6.53
C LEU A 28 -0.37 4.92 -6.91
N ASN A 29 0.58 5.75 -7.31
CA ASN A 29 1.93 5.29 -7.63
C ASN A 29 3.01 6.20 -7.05
N LYS A 30 4.17 5.62 -6.77
CA LYS A 30 5.36 6.35 -6.33
C LYS A 30 6.60 5.51 -6.64
N ASP A 31 7.58 6.07 -7.34
CA ASP A 31 8.92 5.48 -7.53
C ASP A 31 8.92 4.00 -7.96
N GLY A 32 8.06 3.64 -8.93
CA GLY A 32 7.96 2.25 -9.43
C GLY A 32 7.11 1.31 -8.55
N VAL A 33 6.50 1.82 -7.48
CA VAL A 33 5.52 1.10 -6.65
C VAL A 33 4.10 1.57 -6.98
N VAL A 34 3.16 0.64 -7.08
CA VAL A 34 1.75 0.88 -7.32
C VAL A 34 0.91 0.36 -6.15
N ALA A 35 0.04 1.22 -5.63
CA ALA A 35 -0.91 0.92 -4.58
C ALA A 35 -2.33 0.84 -5.16
N VAL A 36 -2.98 -0.31 -5.06
CA VAL A 36 -4.38 -0.50 -5.48
C VAL A 36 -5.27 -0.62 -4.25
N MET A 37 -6.19 0.34 -4.10
CA MET A 37 -7.15 0.42 -3.02
C MET A 37 -8.54 0.02 -3.49
N THR A 38 -9.08 -1.02 -2.87
CA THR A 38 -10.45 -1.49 -3.10
C THR A 38 -11.21 -1.59 -1.79
N GLN A 39 -12.53 -1.66 -1.89
CA GLN A 39 -13.40 -1.95 -0.76
C GLN A 39 -14.15 -3.24 -1.06
N ASP A 40 -14.12 -4.16 -0.10
CA ASP A 40 -14.88 -5.39 -0.20
C ASP A 40 -16.38 -5.06 -0.11
N PRO A 41 -17.20 -5.43 -1.11
CA PRO A 41 -18.60 -5.01 -1.17
C PRO A 41 -19.48 -5.72 -0.13
N VAL A 42 -19.06 -6.88 0.39
CA VAL A 42 -19.85 -7.66 1.35
C VAL A 42 -19.51 -7.29 2.79
N SER A 43 -18.22 -7.23 3.12
CA SER A 43 -17.76 -6.94 4.48
C SER A 43 -17.52 -5.46 4.75
N GLY A 44 -17.50 -4.62 3.71
CA GLY A 44 -17.16 -3.20 3.81
C GLY A 44 -15.69 -2.93 4.12
N ARG A 45 -14.85 -3.96 4.28
CA ARG A 45 -13.44 -3.83 4.65
C ARG A 45 -12.61 -3.27 3.49
N GLY A 46 -11.74 -2.32 3.80
CA GLY A 46 -10.75 -1.81 2.85
C GLY A 46 -9.65 -2.83 2.58
N LYS A 47 -9.22 -2.95 1.33
CA LYS A 47 -8.05 -3.72 0.91
C LYS A 47 -7.07 -2.77 0.24
N LEU A 48 -5.79 -2.90 0.58
CA LEU A 48 -4.68 -2.16 -0.03
C LEU A 48 -3.66 -3.20 -0.52
N GLN A 49 -3.41 -3.22 -1.83
CA GLN A 49 -2.41 -4.08 -2.46
C GLN A 49 -1.26 -3.21 -2.95
N LEU A 50 -0.02 -3.61 -2.65
CA LEU A 50 1.20 -2.93 -3.08
C LEU A 50 1.95 -3.80 -4.08
N TYR A 51 2.23 -3.25 -5.26
CA TYR A 51 2.98 -3.88 -6.33
C TYR A 51 4.26 -3.07 -6.54
N GLY A 52 5.41 -3.65 -6.21
CA GLY A 52 6.70 -3.08 -6.55
C GLY A 52 7.30 -3.75 -7.78
N GLU A 53 8.38 -3.18 -8.29
CA GLU A 53 9.23 -3.91 -9.23
C GLU A 53 9.70 -5.23 -8.63
N CYS A 54 9.88 -6.25 -9.47
CA CYS A 54 10.50 -7.51 -9.10
C CYS A 54 12.01 -7.29 -8.91
N ARG A 55 12.36 -6.55 -7.87
CA ARG A 55 13.72 -6.41 -7.34
C ARG A 55 13.83 -7.32 -6.12
N ASN A 56 15.02 -7.85 -5.85
CA ASN A 56 15.28 -8.63 -4.64
C ASN A 56 15.05 -7.72 -3.41
N MET A 57 13.84 -7.70 -2.88
CA MET A 57 13.41 -6.81 -1.79
C MET A 57 13.78 -7.39 -0.41
N THR A 58 14.99 -7.94 -0.32
CA THR A 58 15.64 -8.73 0.76
C THR A 58 15.34 -10.23 0.80
N ASN A 59 16.40 -11.01 1.05
CA ASN A 59 16.36 -12.44 1.34
C ASN A 59 15.66 -12.67 2.68
N HIS A 60 14.32 -12.56 2.69
CA HIS A 60 13.48 -12.78 3.87
C HIS A 60 13.56 -14.20 4.44
N ARG A 61 14.24 -15.13 3.75
CA ARG A 61 14.51 -16.47 4.27
C ARG A 61 15.39 -16.44 5.52
N LEU A 62 16.20 -15.40 5.69
CA LEU A 62 17.04 -15.17 6.87
C LEU A 62 16.38 -14.27 7.90
N ASP A 63 15.26 -13.63 7.55
CA ASP A 63 14.49 -12.84 8.49
C ASP A 63 13.81 -13.81 9.45
N GLY A 64 14.32 -13.87 10.68
CA GLY A 64 13.69 -14.62 11.75
C GLY A 64 12.28 -14.11 12.04
N PRO A 65 11.46 -14.88 12.79
CA PRO A 65 10.07 -14.52 13.11
C PRO A 65 9.91 -13.16 13.82
N ASP A 66 11.00 -12.57 14.31
CA ASP A 66 11.04 -11.30 15.04
C ASP A 66 11.46 -10.09 14.17
N ALA A 67 11.65 -10.26 12.86
CA ALA A 67 12.04 -9.15 11.97
C ALA A 67 10.93 -8.09 11.75
N GLY A 68 9.70 -8.38 12.18
CA GLY A 68 8.60 -7.41 12.18
C GLY A 68 8.58 -6.58 13.46
N PHE A 69 8.54 -5.26 13.35
CA PHE A 69 8.23 -4.38 14.48
C PHE A 69 6.72 -4.12 14.57
N ARG A 70 6.17 -4.09 15.78
CA ARG A 70 4.76 -3.76 16.02
C ARG A 70 4.57 -2.24 16.02
N ILE A 71 3.52 -1.79 15.34
CA ILE A 71 3.16 -0.37 15.24
C ILE A 71 1.81 -0.05 15.91
N ASP A 72 1.30 -0.95 16.76
CA ASP A 72 -0.03 -0.81 17.38
C ASP A 72 -0.17 0.44 18.25
N GLU A 73 0.93 0.89 18.87
CA GLU A 73 0.94 2.14 19.64
C GLU A 73 0.91 3.39 18.74
N GLN A 74 1.54 3.32 17.56
CA GLN A 74 1.58 4.44 16.60
C GLN A 74 0.21 4.70 15.97
N LEU A 75 -0.67 3.69 15.95
CA LEU A 75 -2.02 3.80 15.42
C LEU A 75 -3.06 4.33 16.44
N LYS A 76 -2.69 4.45 17.72
CA LYS A 76 -3.59 4.94 18.79
C LYS A 76 -3.56 6.46 18.97
N GLY A 77 -2.66 7.17 18.30
CA GLY A 77 -2.61 8.63 18.31
C GLY A 77 -3.50 9.25 17.24
N GLY A 78 -4.80 9.40 17.53
CA GLY A 78 -5.78 10.09 16.69
C GLY A 78 -6.80 10.83 17.52
#